data_AF-A0AAD7KB58-F1
#
_entry.id   AF-A0AAD7KB58-F1
#
_cell.length_a   1.000
_cell.length_b   1.000
_cell.length_c   1.000
_cell.angle_alpha   90.00
_cell.angle_beta   90.00
_cell.angle_gamma   90.00
#
_symmetry.space_group_name_H-M   'P 1'
#
loop_
_entity.id
_entity.type
_entity.pdbx_description
1 polymer ?
#
loop_
_entity_poly.entity_id
_entity_poly.type
_entity_poly.pdbx_seq_one_letter_code
_entity_poly.pdbx_strand_id
1 'polypeptide(L)' 'LVVVEMAVHTLVAASFRGCHIRLQSKNPGIISALQHDMSHNSSQNRIVHQLLNLFFDNDIWLTVEYVSTKSNPADGPSRG' A
#
# COMPACT_ATOMS: atom_id res chain seq x y z
N LEU A 1 -6.53 -3.15 -0.45
CA LEU A 1 -5.59 -3.01 -1.58
C LEU A 1 -5.91 -1.77 -2.40
N VAL A 2 -7.17 -1.59 -2.84
CA VAL A 2 -7.64 -0.39 -3.55
C VAL A 2 -7.25 0.94 -2.87
N VAL A 3 -7.35 1.04 -1.53
CA VAL A 3 -6.92 2.26 -0.80
C VAL A 3 -5.42 2.54 -0.94
N VAL A 4 -4.59 1.48 -0.98
CA VAL A 4 -3.14 1.61 -1.18
C VAL A 4 -2.87 2.10 -2.60
N GLU A 5 -3.54 1.52 -3.59
CA GLU A 5 -3.47 1.95 -4.99
C GLU A 5 -3.85 3.43 -5.15
N MET A 6 -4.96 3.88 -4.56
CA MET A 6 -5.35 5.29 -4.59
C MET A 6 -4.32 6.20 -3.93
N ALA A 7 -3.76 5.81 -2.79
CA ALA A 7 -2.73 6.60 -2.12
C ALA A 7 -1.50 6.79 -3.01
N VAL A 8 -1.05 5.73 -3.68
CA VAL A 8 0.11 5.79 -4.58
C VAL A 8 -0.17 6.64 -5.80
N HIS A 9 -1.32 6.46 -6.45
CA HIS A 9 -1.73 7.32 -7.57
C HIS A 9 -1.81 8.79 -7.17
N THR A 10 -2.27 9.09 -5.96
CA THR A 10 -2.31 10.47 -5.44
C THR A 10 -0.92 11.05 -5.26
N LEU A 11 0.03 10.26 -4.74
CA LEU A 11 1.43 10.70 -4.57
C LEU A 11 2.12 10.93 -5.91
N VAL A 12 1.92 10.03 -6.87
CA VAL A 12 2.45 10.18 -8.23
C VAL A 12 1.82 11.40 -8.92
N ALA A 13 0.52 11.60 -8.79
CA ALA A 13 -0.18 12.77 -9.34
C ALA A 13 0.31 14.08 -8.72
N ALA A 14 0.66 14.06 -7.43
CA ALA A 14 1.29 15.19 -6.73
C ALA A 14 2.80 15.35 -7.05
N SER A 15 3.34 14.59 -8.02
CA SER A 15 4.73 14.64 -8.48
C SER A 15 5.79 14.28 -7.42
N PHE A 16 5.42 13.50 -6.41
CA PHE A 16 6.42 12.93 -5.49
C PHE A 16 7.22 11.83 -6.19
N ARG A 17 8.55 11.94 -6.15
CA ARG A 17 9.51 10.96 -6.67
C ARG A 17 10.69 10.83 -5.71
N GLY A 18 11.38 9.69 -5.70
CA GLY A 18 12.56 9.48 -4.84
C GLY A 18 12.20 9.47 -3.35
N CYS A 19 11.02 8.96 -3.00
CA CYS A 19 10.49 9.06 -1.64
C CYS A 19 10.28 7.69 -0.99
N HIS A 20 10.40 7.65 0.32
CA HIS A 20 10.15 6.45 1.11
C HIS A 20 8.81 6.57 1.84
N ILE A 21 7.87 5.70 1.47
CA ILE A 21 6.55 5.61 2.10
C ILE A 21 6.56 4.52 3.16
N ARG A 22 6.04 4.87 4.35
CA ARG A 22 5.70 3.89 5.39
C ARG A 22 4.19 3.67 5.41
N LEU A 23 3.77 2.48 5.01
CA LEU A 23 2.37 2.06 5.02
C LEU A 23 2.09 1.25 6.28
N GLN A 24 1.13 1.71 7.07
CA GLN A 24 0.66 1.00 8.25
C GLN A 24 -0.71 0.37 7.96
N SER A 25 -0.82 -0.94 8.17
CA SER A 25 -2.07 -1.69 7.94
C SER A 25 -2.38 -2.59 9.12
N LYS A 26 -3.66 -2.70 9.47
CA LYS A 26 -4.14 -3.72 10.41
C LYS A 26 -4.49 -5.05 9.72
N ASN A 27 -4.49 -5.08 8.38
CA ASN A 27 -4.89 -6.24 7.59
C ASN A 27 -3.64 -7.06 7.20
N PRO A 28 -3.41 -8.25 7.82
CA PRO A 28 -2.22 -9.05 7.57
C PRO A 28 -2.14 -9.58 6.13
N GLY A 29 -3.27 -9.74 5.44
CA GLY A 29 -3.28 -10.16 4.04
C GLY A 29 -2.68 -9.09 3.12
N ILE A 30 -2.92 -7.81 3.40
CA ILE A 30 -2.31 -6.70 2.65
C ILE A 30 -0.81 -6.61 2.95
N ILE A 31 -0.43 -6.77 4.23
CA ILE A 31 0.98 -6.73 4.65
C ILE A 31 1.75 -7.85 3.96
N SER A 32 1.25 -9.09 4.08
CA SER A 32 1.86 -10.26 3.46
C SER A 32 1.94 -10.09 1.95
N ALA A 33 0.88 -9.59 1.30
CA ALA A 33 0.85 -9.42 -0.14
C ALA A 33 1.89 -8.41 -0.67
N LEU A 34 2.10 -7.31 0.06
CA LEU A 34 3.06 -6.28 -0.33
C LEU A 34 4.50 -6.60 0.10
N GLN A 35 4.70 -7.43 1.13
CA GLN A 35 6.04 -7.86 1.56
C GLN A 35 6.60 -8.99 0.71
N HIS A 36 5.74 -9.84 0.15
CA HIS A 36 6.15 -11.00 -0.66
C HIS A 36 5.89 -10.78 -2.16
N ASP A 37 5.48 -9.58 -2.56
CA ASP A 37 5.09 -9.25 -3.94
C ASP A 37 4.01 -10.17 -4.54
N MET A 38 3.22 -10.81 -3.68
CA MET A 38 2.22 -11.81 -4.08
C MET A 38 1.13 -12.02 -3.03
N SER A 39 -0.12 -12.12 -3.47
CA SER A 39 -1.28 -12.55 -2.68
C SER A 39 -1.67 -13.99 -3.03
N HIS A 40 -2.30 -14.67 -2.07
CA HIS A 40 -2.94 -15.97 -2.30
C HIS A 40 -4.18 -15.85 -3.21
N ASN A 41 -4.71 -14.64 -3.40
CA ASN A 41 -5.80 -14.37 -4.32
C ASN A 41 -5.26 -13.84 -5.67
N SER A 42 -5.41 -14.66 -6.72
CA SER A 42 -4.93 -14.34 -8.08
C SER A 42 -5.50 -13.02 -8.64
N SER A 43 -6.73 -12.65 -8.28
CA SER A 43 -7.32 -11.38 -8.71
C SER A 43 -6.66 -10.16 -8.04
N GLN A 44 -6.11 -10.35 -6.83
CA GLN A 44 -5.36 -9.30 -6.13
C GLN A 44 -3.92 -9.16 -6.65
N ASN A 45 -3.32 -10.23 -7.17
CA ASN A 45 -1.95 -10.20 -7.69
C ASN A 45 -1.77 -9.17 -8.80
N ARG A 46 -2.76 -9.03 -9.68
CA ARG A 46 -2.72 -8.00 -10.73
C ARG A 46 -2.50 -6.61 -10.14
N ILE A 47 -3.24 -6.26 -9.09
CA ILE A 47 -3.15 -4.95 -8.43
C ILE A 47 -1.81 -4.81 -7.69
N VAL A 48 -1.33 -5.87 -7.04
CA VAL A 48 -0.01 -5.86 -6.38
C VAL A 48 1.10 -5.58 -7.40
N HIS A 49 1.11 -6.26 -8.55
CA HIS A 49 2.12 -6.02 -9.58
C HIS A 49 2.00 -4.63 -10.21
N GLN A 50 0.79 -4.11 -10.41
CA GLN A 50 0.59 -2.73 -10.88
C GLN A 50 1.16 -1.71 -9.89
N LEU A 51 0.96 -1.93 -8.59
CA LEU A 51 1.52 -1.10 -7.52
C LEU A 51 3.05 -1.13 -7.50
N LEU A 52 3.65 -2.33 -7.60
CA LEU A 52 5.11 -2.49 -7.62
C LEU A 52 5.75 -1.80 -8.82
N ASN A 53 5.14 -1.88 -10.00
CA ASN A 53 5.61 -1.16 -11.18
C ASN A 53 5.53 0.36 -10.97
N LEU A 54 4.43 0.86 -10.40
CA LEU A 54 4.31 2.29 -10.09
C LEU A 54 5.37 2.77 -9.09
N PHE A 55 5.70 1.94 -8.09
CA PHE A 55 6.77 2.24 -7.15
C PHE A 55 8.12 2.32 -7.84
N PHE A 56 8.44 1.33 -8.66
CA PHE A 56 9.69 1.28 -9.41
C PHE A 56 9.83 2.47 -10.38
N ASP A 57 8.80 2.75 -11.18
CA ASP A 57 8.83 3.80 -12.21
C ASP A 57 8.96 5.23 -11.62
N ASN A 58 8.59 5.42 -10.36
CA ASN A 58 8.62 6.71 -9.67
C ASN A 58 9.69 6.81 -8.59
N ASP A 59 10.57 5.81 -8.48
CA ASP A 59 11.61 5.72 -7.44
C ASP A 59 11.01 5.87 -6.03
N ILE A 60 9.94 5.13 -5.77
CA ILE A 60 9.24 5.13 -4.49
C ILE A 60 9.57 3.85 -3.76
N TRP A 61 10.12 3.96 -2.55
CA TRP A 61 10.33 2.82 -1.66
C TRP A 61 9.13 2.64 -0.74
N LEU A 62 8.77 1.39 -0.47
CA LEU A 62 7.67 1.05 0.42
C LEU A 62 8.18 0.20 1.59
N THR A 63 7.87 0.63 2.81
CA THR A 63 7.93 -0.22 4.01
C THR A 63 6.52 -0.43 4.52
N VAL A 64 6.14 -1.70 4.72
CA VAL A 64 4.82 -2.07 5.23
C VAL A 64 4.94 -2.62 6.64
N GLU A 65 4.21 -2.01 7.57
CA GLU A 65 4.22 -2.34 8.99
C GLU A 65 2.80 -2.71 9.47
N TYR A 66 2.73 -3.66 10.39
CA TYR A 66 1.48 -3.93 11.10
C TYR A 66 1.20 -2.83 12.11
N VAL A 67 -0.04 -2.35 12.16
CA VAL A 67 -0.54 -1.47 13.22
C VAL A 67 -1.80 -2.05 13.85
N SER A 68 -1.87 -2.01 15.18
CA SER A 68 -3.05 -2.46 15.91
C SER A 68 -4.22 -1.49 15.68
N THR A 69 -5.46 -1.98 15.73
CA THR A 69 -6.67 -1.16 15.55
C THR A 69 -6.71 0.05 16.48
N LYS A 70 -6.27 -0.11 17.73
CA LYS A 70 -6.28 0.97 18.74
C LYS A 70 -5.29 2.09 18.42
N SER A 71 -4.27 1.80 17.61
CA SER A 71 -3.22 2.75 17.21
C SER A 71 -3.33 3.16 15.75
N ASN A 72 -4.37 2.72 15.03
CA ASN A 72 -4.57 3.02 13.62
C ASN A 72 -5.40 4.31 13.46
N PRO A 73 -4.79 5.46 13.13
CA PRO A 73 -5.53 6.71 12.96
C PRO A 73 -6.55 6.64 11.81
N ALA A 74 -6.37 5.71 10.86
CA ALA A 74 -7.30 5.48 9.77
C ALA A 74 -8.55 4.66 10.16
N ASP A 75 -8.62 4.09 11.38
CA ASP A 75 -9.75 3.24 11.77
C ASP A 75 -11.05 4.03 11.98
N GLY A 76 -10.97 5.24 12.54
CA GLY A 76 -12.10 6.15 12.67
C GLY A 76 -12.63 6.59 11.29
N PRO A 77 -11.80 7.24 10.45
CA PRO A 77 -12.21 7.74 9.13
C PRO A 77 -12.67 6.65 8.15
N SER A 78 -12.20 5.40 8.29
CA SER A 78 -12.58 4.31 7.39
C SER A 78 -13.96 3.69 7.69
N ARG A 79 -14.63 4.10 8.77
CA ARG A 79 -15.95 3.60 9.16
C ARG A 79 -17.13 4.42 8.61
N GLY A 80 -16.87 5.50 7.88
CA GLY A 80 -17.89 6.40 7.32
C GLY A 80 -17.78 7.80 7.90
#